data_AF-A0A2T0MJU1-F1
#
_entry.id   AF-A0A2T0MJU1-F1
#
_cell.length_a   1.000
_cell.length_b   1.000
_cell.length_c   1.000
_cell.angle_alpha   90.00
_cell.angle_beta   90.00
_cell.angle_gamma   90.00
#
_symmetry.space_group_name_H-M   'P 1'
#
loop_
_entity.id
_entity.type
_entity.pdbx_description
1 polymer ?
#
loop_
_entity_poly.entity_id
_entity_poly.type
_entity_poly.pdbx_seq_one_letter_code
_entity_poly.pdbx_strand_id
1 'polypeptide(L)'
;MKAIKLLMIGTFLLVSFNSFGQKTESIPSKKVENKQKYDELSLIEWKKFRRFETKLNIGENSTFTQSSQLRSYAKDSIQILGVKLMAIKLLDEKKLLDRDIRENKEYYITVLDKLKESTISPSEYLFLEEKMAFINQSVLENELAMSQWLNVGLVLLCISLILGFFFLNRKHKPSKNPLLSKQEATVRNLILQGKTNKEIANELFISLSTVKTHITHIYNKLNVANRQELFQKSTGTST
;
A
#
# COMPACT_ATOMS: atom_id res chain seq x y z
N MET A 1 20.29 10.07 5.78
CA MET A 1 20.74 8.69 6.10
C MET A 1 19.62 7.68 5.86
N LYS A 2 19.44 7.16 4.63
CA LYS A 2 18.52 6.02 4.35
C LYS A 2 19.03 5.00 3.31
N ALA A 3 20.03 5.34 2.48
CA ALA A 3 20.54 4.46 1.42
C ALA A 3 21.34 3.23 1.90
N ILE A 4 21.89 3.23 3.11
CA ILE A 4 22.84 2.19 3.58
C ILE A 4 22.13 0.87 3.94
N LYS A 5 20.83 0.87 4.26
CA LYS A 5 20.11 -0.34 4.69
C LYS A 5 19.85 -1.36 3.56
N LEU A 6 20.01 -1.00 2.28
CA LEU A 6 19.69 -1.88 1.15
C LEU A 6 20.80 -2.88 0.81
N LEU A 7 22.06 -2.63 1.20
CA LEU A 7 23.21 -3.47 0.84
C LEU A 7 23.44 -4.68 1.77
N MET A 8 22.81 -4.71 2.94
CA MET A 8 23.04 -5.77 3.95
C MET A 8 22.19 -7.04 3.74
N ILE A 9 21.30 -7.06 2.74
CA ILE A 9 20.40 -8.20 2.47
C ILE A 9 20.98 -9.15 1.40
N GLY A 10 21.87 -8.66 0.52
CA GLY A 10 22.40 -9.42 -0.61
C GLY A 10 23.48 -10.46 -0.30
N THR A 11 24.10 -10.43 0.88
CA THR A 11 25.27 -11.27 1.22
C THR A 11 24.97 -12.45 2.14
N PHE A 12 23.77 -12.55 2.70
CA PHE A 12 23.45 -13.60 3.70
C PHE A 12 22.99 -14.95 3.10
N LEU A 13 22.77 -15.02 1.77
CA LEU A 13 22.24 -16.20 1.08
C LEU A 13 23.29 -17.20 0.55
N LEU A 14 24.58 -17.01 0.85
CA LEU A 14 25.68 -17.75 0.19
C LEU A 14 26.67 -18.46 1.11
N VAL A 15 26.43 -18.54 2.42
CA VAL A 15 27.41 -19.04 3.41
C VAL A 15 27.03 -20.38 4.06
N SER A 16 25.75 -20.74 4.13
CA SER A 16 25.28 -21.91 4.91
C SER A 16 24.83 -23.12 4.07
N PHE A 17 25.43 -23.34 2.89
CA PHE A 17 25.15 -24.52 2.06
C PHE A 17 26.35 -25.49 1.99
N ASN A 18 26.97 -25.77 3.14
CA ASN A 18 27.86 -26.93 3.27
C ASN A 18 27.93 -27.43 4.72
N SER A 19 28.17 -28.73 4.88
CA SER A 19 28.37 -29.46 6.15
C SER A 19 27.29 -29.31 7.23
N PHE A 20 26.36 -30.27 7.27
CA PHE A 20 26.31 -31.15 8.44
C PHE A 20 25.88 -32.57 8.05
N GLY A 21 26.73 -33.55 8.35
CA GLY A 21 26.46 -34.96 8.08
C GLY A 21 25.50 -35.60 9.10
N GLN A 22 25.08 -36.83 8.83
CA GLN A 22 24.27 -37.61 9.77
C GLN A 22 25.02 -37.84 11.08
N LYS A 23 24.44 -37.41 12.20
CA LYS A 23 24.68 -37.99 13.52
C LYS A 23 23.34 -38.24 14.20
N THR A 24 23.02 -39.52 14.40
CA THR A 24 21.85 -39.97 15.15
C THR A 24 22.14 -39.89 16.65
N GLU A 25 21.98 -38.70 17.22
CA GLU A 25 22.14 -38.49 18.66
C GLU A 25 20.84 -38.87 19.39
N SER A 26 20.93 -39.78 20.36
CA SER A 26 19.77 -40.48 20.93
C SER A 26 19.02 -39.64 21.97
N ILE A 27 17.79 -39.24 21.64
CA ILE A 27 16.90 -38.54 22.57
C ILE A 27 16.51 -39.50 23.73
N PRO A 28 16.74 -39.13 25.01
CA PRO A 28 16.55 -40.05 26.14
C PRO A 28 15.07 -40.39 26.43
N SER A 29 14.87 -41.56 27.04
CA SER A 29 13.56 -42.18 27.26
C SER A 29 12.73 -41.49 28.35
N LYS A 30 12.11 -40.35 28.01
CA LYS A 30 11.14 -39.64 28.87
C LYS A 30 9.92 -39.11 28.10
N LYS A 31 9.73 -39.57 26.86
CA LYS A 31 8.79 -38.99 25.87
C LYS A 31 7.50 -39.80 25.66
N VAL A 32 7.42 -41.02 26.20
CA VAL A 32 6.31 -41.97 25.97
C VAL A 32 5.22 -41.82 27.04
N GLU A 33 5.59 -41.90 28.31
CA GLU A 33 4.71 -41.86 29.49
C GLU A 33 3.72 -40.68 29.47
N ASN A 34 4.21 -39.46 29.18
CA ASN A 34 3.37 -38.27 29.11
C ASN A 34 2.31 -38.34 28.00
N LYS A 35 2.59 -38.92 26.82
CA LYS A 35 1.60 -38.97 25.73
C LYS A 35 0.36 -39.77 26.15
N GLN A 36 0.60 -40.97 26.67
CA GLN A 36 -0.44 -41.91 27.06
C GLN A 36 -1.35 -41.32 28.17
N LYS A 37 -0.74 -40.57 29.10
CA LYS A 37 -1.44 -39.84 30.17
C LYS A 37 -2.37 -38.73 29.65
N TYR A 38 -2.01 -38.01 28.58
CA TYR A 38 -2.88 -36.96 28.03
C TYR A 38 -4.05 -37.52 27.23
N ASP A 39 -3.84 -38.58 26.45
CA ASP A 39 -4.89 -39.25 25.68
C ASP A 39 -6.00 -39.78 26.63
N GLU A 40 -5.61 -40.43 27.73
CA GLU A 40 -6.54 -40.95 28.76
C GLU A 40 -7.35 -39.85 29.46
N LEU A 41 -6.70 -38.77 29.91
CA LEU A 41 -7.36 -37.64 30.57
C LEU A 41 -8.44 -37.01 29.67
N SER A 42 -8.15 -36.81 28.38
CA SER A 42 -9.12 -36.23 27.45
C SER A 42 -10.39 -37.09 27.28
N LEU A 43 -10.21 -38.41 27.27
CA LEU A 43 -11.30 -39.38 27.12
C LEU A 43 -12.19 -39.46 28.37
N ILE A 44 -11.62 -39.22 29.55
CA ILE A 44 -12.35 -39.19 30.83
C ILE A 44 -13.29 -37.98 30.91
N GLU A 45 -12.80 -36.78 30.58
CA GLU A 45 -13.64 -35.56 30.62
C GLU A 45 -14.78 -35.60 29.60
N TRP A 46 -14.55 -36.11 28.40
CA TRP A 46 -15.62 -36.30 27.40
C TRP A 46 -16.71 -37.26 27.90
N LYS A 47 -16.34 -38.36 28.56
CA LYS A 47 -17.28 -39.31 29.17
C LYS A 47 -18.06 -38.73 30.35
N LYS A 48 -17.46 -37.82 31.14
CA LYS A 48 -18.16 -37.07 32.19
C LYS A 48 -19.21 -36.13 31.59
N PHE A 49 -18.85 -35.36 30.56
CA PHE A 49 -19.75 -34.42 29.88
C PHE A 49 -21.00 -35.12 29.32
N ARG A 50 -20.84 -36.21 28.54
CA ARG A 50 -21.97 -36.96 27.96
C ARG A 50 -22.90 -37.55 29.03
N ARG A 51 -22.37 -37.98 30.17
CA ARG A 51 -23.15 -38.45 31.35
C ARG A 51 -23.87 -37.33 32.10
N PHE A 52 -23.50 -36.07 31.87
CA PHE A 52 -24.17 -34.92 32.44
C PHE A 52 -25.30 -34.41 31.52
N GLU A 53 -25.09 -34.31 30.20
CA GLU A 53 -26.17 -33.97 29.25
C GLU A 53 -27.42 -34.86 29.46
N THR A 54 -27.23 -36.16 29.64
CA THR A 54 -28.31 -37.13 29.93
C THR A 54 -28.99 -36.94 31.29
N LYS A 55 -28.42 -36.15 32.22
CA LYS A 55 -29.02 -35.85 33.53
C LYS A 55 -29.87 -34.58 33.52
N LEU A 56 -29.52 -33.56 32.73
CA LEU A 56 -30.44 -32.42 32.51
C LEU A 56 -31.74 -32.88 31.87
N ASN A 57 -31.64 -33.72 30.85
CA ASN A 57 -32.76 -34.14 30.02
C ASN A 57 -33.76 -35.10 30.73
N ILE A 58 -33.66 -35.24 32.05
CA ILE A 58 -34.47 -36.11 32.92
C ILE A 58 -35.05 -35.32 34.12
N GLY A 59 -34.76 -34.01 34.26
CA GLY A 59 -35.02 -33.25 35.48
C GLY A 59 -35.73 -31.90 35.30
N GLU A 60 -37.01 -31.91 34.92
CA GLU A 60 -37.90 -30.80 35.31
C GLU A 60 -38.17 -30.87 36.83
N ASN A 61 -38.40 -29.71 37.46
CA ASN A 61 -38.67 -29.54 38.91
C ASN A 61 -37.47 -29.78 39.88
N SER A 62 -36.47 -28.89 39.89
CA SER A 62 -35.94 -28.30 41.15
C SER A 62 -34.89 -27.20 40.90
N THR A 63 -35.32 -25.94 41.00
CA THR A 63 -34.48 -24.74 40.76
C THR A 63 -33.28 -24.61 41.72
N PHE A 64 -33.43 -25.01 42.99
CA PHE A 64 -32.31 -25.01 43.94
C PHE A 64 -31.20 -26.00 43.52
N THR A 65 -31.58 -27.22 43.14
CA THR A 65 -30.66 -28.25 42.62
C THR A 65 -30.00 -27.82 41.32
N GLN A 66 -30.75 -27.19 40.41
CA GLN A 66 -30.20 -26.61 39.19
C GLN A 66 -29.14 -25.54 39.50
N SER A 67 -29.32 -24.70 40.53
CA SER A 67 -28.35 -23.65 40.87
C SER A 67 -26.98 -24.18 41.32
N SER A 68 -26.94 -25.30 42.07
CA SER A 68 -25.69 -25.94 42.50
C SER A 68 -25.06 -26.75 41.37
N GLN A 69 -25.89 -27.41 40.55
CA GLN A 69 -25.45 -28.04 39.31
C GLN A 69 -24.80 -27.02 38.35
N LEU A 70 -25.47 -25.92 38.03
CA LEU A 70 -24.95 -24.85 37.14
C LEU A 70 -23.61 -24.28 37.63
N ARG A 71 -23.41 -24.14 38.95
CA ARG A 71 -22.11 -23.77 39.53
C ARG A 71 -21.03 -24.84 39.28
N SER A 72 -21.38 -26.12 39.25
CA SER A 72 -20.45 -27.18 38.79
C SER A 72 -20.09 -26.97 37.32
N TYR A 73 -21.03 -26.73 36.40
CA TYR A 73 -20.66 -26.54 34.98
C TYR A 73 -19.94 -25.24 34.69
N ALA A 74 -20.16 -24.17 35.45
CA ALA A 74 -19.27 -23.01 35.40
C ALA A 74 -17.83 -23.45 35.73
N LYS A 75 -17.64 -24.20 36.82
CA LYS A 75 -16.34 -24.75 37.23
C LYS A 75 -15.76 -25.77 36.24
N ASP A 76 -16.59 -26.62 35.63
CA ASP A 76 -16.17 -27.70 34.73
C ASP A 76 -15.92 -27.18 33.30
N SER A 77 -16.64 -26.14 32.87
CA SER A 77 -16.34 -25.43 31.61
C SER A 77 -15.07 -24.58 31.71
N ILE A 78 -14.79 -23.97 32.88
CA ILE A 78 -13.49 -23.34 33.18
C ILE A 78 -12.37 -24.39 33.12
N GLN A 79 -12.57 -25.61 33.65
CA GLN A 79 -11.59 -26.71 33.51
C GLN A 79 -11.39 -27.12 32.04
N ILE A 80 -12.47 -27.26 31.25
CA ILE A 80 -12.38 -27.55 29.80
C ILE A 80 -11.60 -26.44 29.07
N LEU A 81 -11.77 -25.18 29.47
CA LEU A 81 -11.07 -24.04 28.89
C LEU A 81 -9.58 -24.02 29.28
N GLY A 82 -9.25 -24.36 30.53
CA GLY A 82 -7.87 -24.57 30.99
C GLY A 82 -7.17 -25.73 30.26
N VAL A 83 -7.88 -26.83 29.97
CA VAL A 83 -7.37 -27.94 29.15
C VAL A 83 -7.09 -27.49 27.71
N LYS A 84 -7.95 -26.66 27.11
CA LYS A 84 -7.70 -26.04 25.80
C LYS A 84 -6.47 -25.13 25.85
N LEU A 85 -6.37 -24.25 26.85
CA LEU A 85 -5.22 -23.35 27.02
C LEU A 85 -3.90 -24.12 27.16
N MET A 86 -3.90 -25.24 27.90
CA MET A 86 -2.75 -26.14 28.01
C MET A 86 -2.41 -26.81 26.67
N ALA A 87 -3.40 -27.25 25.90
CA ALA A 87 -3.16 -27.81 24.56
C ALA A 87 -2.57 -26.76 23.58
N ILE A 88 -3.05 -25.52 23.65
CA ILE A 88 -2.53 -24.37 22.89
C ILE A 88 -1.08 -24.06 23.29
N LYS A 89 -0.77 -24.08 24.60
CA LYS A 89 0.62 -23.94 25.09
C LYS A 89 1.53 -25.07 24.60
N LEU A 90 1.04 -26.31 24.56
CA LEU A 90 1.76 -27.45 23.98
C LEU A 90 1.92 -27.39 22.45
N LEU A 91 1.08 -26.63 21.73
CA LEU A 91 1.28 -26.29 20.31
C LEU A 91 2.37 -25.23 20.14
N ASP A 92 2.49 -24.31 21.11
CA ASP A 92 3.49 -23.25 21.08
C ASP A 92 4.90 -23.75 21.39
N GLU A 93 5.05 -24.59 22.43
CA GLU A 93 6.30 -25.29 22.75
C GLU A 93 6.85 -26.12 21.57
N LYS A 94 5.96 -26.59 20.69
CA LYS A 94 6.29 -27.33 19.46
C LYS A 94 6.55 -26.43 18.24
N LYS A 95 6.41 -25.10 18.37
CA LYS A 95 6.47 -24.12 17.28
C LYS A 95 5.46 -24.36 16.15
N LEU A 96 4.29 -24.92 16.50
CA LEU A 96 3.19 -25.18 15.57
C LEU A 96 2.07 -24.13 15.67
N LEU A 97 1.89 -23.52 16.85
CA LEU A 97 0.80 -22.58 17.13
C LEU A 97 0.74 -21.41 16.13
N ASP A 98 1.88 -20.81 15.78
CA ASP A 98 1.91 -19.66 14.85
C ASP A 98 1.36 -19.99 13.46
N ARG A 99 1.44 -21.26 13.03
CA ARG A 99 0.85 -21.73 11.77
C ARG A 99 -0.65 -21.92 11.93
N ASP A 100 -1.06 -22.64 12.97
CA ASP A 100 -2.45 -22.98 13.21
C ASP A 100 -3.31 -21.73 13.50
N ILE A 101 -2.76 -20.68 14.13
CA ILE A 101 -3.44 -19.38 14.27
C ILE A 101 -3.71 -18.72 12.89
N ARG A 102 -2.82 -18.88 11.90
CA ARG A 102 -3.04 -18.32 10.56
C ARG A 102 -4.07 -19.11 9.76
N GLU A 103 -4.13 -20.42 9.95
CA GLU A 103 -5.07 -21.31 9.27
C GLU A 103 -6.47 -21.28 9.92
N ASN A 104 -6.55 -21.16 11.26
CA ASN A 104 -7.78 -21.30 12.06
C ASN A 104 -8.06 -20.06 12.95
N LYS A 105 -7.77 -18.85 12.47
CA LYS A 105 -7.81 -17.58 13.25
C LYS A 105 -9.06 -17.39 14.13
N GLU A 106 -10.26 -17.66 13.60
CA GLU A 106 -11.53 -17.45 14.30
C GLU A 106 -11.71 -18.35 15.55
N TYR A 107 -11.15 -19.56 15.52
CA TYR A 107 -11.13 -20.46 16.68
C TYR A 107 -10.36 -19.82 17.83
N TYR A 108 -9.19 -19.24 17.53
CA TYR A 108 -8.32 -18.61 18.52
C TYR A 108 -8.88 -17.30 19.07
N ILE A 109 -9.58 -16.51 18.27
CA ILE A 109 -10.38 -15.37 18.75
C ILE A 109 -11.45 -15.87 19.73
N THR A 110 -12.27 -16.84 19.28
CA THR A 110 -13.38 -17.41 20.09
C THR A 110 -12.90 -18.03 21.40
N VAL A 111 -11.69 -18.59 21.45
CA VAL A 111 -11.08 -19.12 22.67
C VAL A 111 -10.53 -18.00 23.57
N LEU A 112 -9.89 -16.96 22.99
CA LEU A 112 -9.37 -15.83 23.74
C LEU A 112 -10.47 -14.99 24.38
N ASP A 113 -11.60 -14.77 23.69
CA ASP A 113 -12.75 -14.06 24.24
C ASP A 113 -13.36 -14.84 25.41
N LYS A 114 -13.55 -16.16 25.25
CA LYS A 114 -14.02 -17.04 26.33
C LYS A 114 -13.05 -17.12 27.52
N LEU A 115 -11.75 -16.93 27.29
CA LEU A 115 -10.75 -16.81 28.36
C LEU A 115 -10.93 -15.49 29.12
N LYS A 116 -11.16 -14.38 28.42
CA LYS A 116 -11.42 -13.05 29.01
C LYS A 116 -12.77 -12.96 29.75
N GLU A 117 -13.78 -13.70 29.32
CA GLU A 117 -15.07 -13.86 30.01
C GLU A 117 -15.00 -14.76 31.26
N SER A 118 -13.95 -15.58 31.38
CA SER A 118 -13.79 -16.55 32.46
C SER A 118 -13.06 -15.98 33.68
N THR A 119 -13.08 -16.71 34.80
CA THR A 119 -12.34 -16.34 36.02
C THR A 119 -10.85 -16.75 35.99
N ILE A 120 -10.27 -16.96 34.80
CA ILE A 120 -8.86 -17.35 34.61
C ILE A 120 -7.99 -16.08 34.63
N SER A 121 -6.79 -16.13 35.22
CA SER A 121 -5.94 -14.94 35.30
C SER A 121 -5.44 -14.52 33.91
N PRO A 122 -5.44 -13.21 33.55
CA PRO A 122 -4.87 -12.74 32.30
C PRO A 122 -3.42 -13.17 32.05
N SER A 123 -2.64 -13.36 33.12
CA SER A 123 -1.26 -13.87 33.04
C SER A 123 -1.14 -15.30 32.50
N GLU A 124 -2.21 -16.11 32.55
CA GLU A 124 -2.20 -17.50 32.07
C GLU A 124 -2.33 -17.59 30.54
N TYR A 125 -3.07 -16.67 29.93
CA TYR A 125 -3.32 -16.64 28.48
C TYR A 125 -2.60 -15.50 27.73
N LEU A 126 -1.82 -14.67 28.41
CA LEU A 126 -1.06 -13.55 27.83
C LEU A 126 -0.22 -13.94 26.60
N PHE A 127 0.39 -15.14 26.61
CA PHE A 127 1.20 -15.63 25.48
C PHE A 127 0.37 -15.83 24.19
N LEU A 128 -0.91 -16.21 24.32
CA LEU A 128 -1.83 -16.35 23.20
C LEU A 128 -2.27 -14.97 22.72
N GLU A 129 -2.54 -14.03 23.63
CA GLU A 129 -2.89 -12.65 23.28
C GLU A 129 -1.76 -11.94 22.54
N GLU A 130 -0.51 -12.08 22.98
CA GLU A 130 0.68 -11.55 22.31
C GLU A 130 0.83 -12.10 20.87
N LYS A 131 0.69 -13.43 20.70
CA LYS A 131 0.78 -14.08 19.38
C LYS A 131 -0.38 -13.72 18.46
N MET A 132 -1.60 -13.63 18.99
CA MET A 132 -2.76 -13.15 18.25
C MET A 132 -2.57 -11.68 17.82
N ALA A 133 -2.03 -10.81 18.66
CA ALA A 133 -1.75 -9.42 18.32
C ALA A 133 -0.70 -9.31 17.20
N PHE A 134 0.42 -10.03 17.30
CA PHE A 134 1.49 -10.06 16.28
C PHE A 134 0.98 -10.55 14.91
N ILE A 135 0.21 -11.64 14.89
CA ILE A 135 -0.35 -12.18 13.65
C ILE A 135 -1.45 -11.26 13.11
N ASN A 136 -2.29 -10.67 13.97
CA ASN A 136 -3.31 -9.73 13.53
C ASN A 136 -2.72 -8.46 12.89
N GLN A 137 -1.66 -7.89 13.48
CA GLN A 137 -0.96 -6.72 12.92
C GLN A 137 -0.45 -7.01 11.49
N SER A 138 0.24 -8.13 11.29
CA SER A 138 0.79 -8.49 9.96
C SER A 138 -0.28 -8.81 8.91
N VAL A 139 -1.46 -9.27 9.33
CA VAL A 139 -2.62 -9.43 8.43
C VAL A 139 -3.26 -8.07 8.10
N LEU A 140 -3.47 -7.19 9.08
CA LEU A 140 -4.04 -5.86 8.84
C LEU A 140 -3.17 -5.01 7.90
N GLU A 141 -1.85 -5.07 8.05
CA GLU A 141 -0.92 -4.37 7.14
C GLU A 141 -1.05 -4.86 5.69
N ASN A 142 -1.27 -6.17 5.48
CA ASN A 142 -1.44 -6.75 4.15
C ASN A 142 -2.79 -6.38 3.50
N GLU A 143 -3.90 -6.45 4.26
CA GLU A 143 -5.23 -6.03 3.77
C GLU A 143 -5.26 -4.53 3.43
N LEU A 144 -4.65 -3.69 4.27
CA LEU A 144 -4.63 -2.24 4.07
C LEU A 144 -3.66 -1.80 2.96
N ALA A 145 -2.60 -2.58 2.65
CA ALA A 145 -1.63 -2.24 1.62
C ALA A 145 -2.26 -1.98 0.23
N MET A 146 -3.30 -2.74 -0.14
CA MET A 146 -4.02 -2.54 -1.40
C MET A 146 -4.74 -1.19 -1.46
N SER A 147 -5.36 -0.77 -0.35
CA SER A 147 -6.00 0.56 -0.26
C SER A 147 -4.98 1.71 -0.30
N GLN A 148 -3.80 1.52 0.32
CA GLN A 148 -2.72 2.50 0.30
C GLN A 148 -2.16 2.68 -1.12
N TRP A 149 -1.97 1.59 -1.86
CA TRP A 149 -1.52 1.63 -3.26
C TRP A 149 -2.51 2.36 -4.17
N LEU A 150 -3.82 2.13 -3.99
CA LEU A 150 -4.87 2.83 -4.73
C LEU A 150 -4.84 4.34 -4.45
N ASN A 151 -4.69 4.74 -3.19
CA ASN A 151 -4.57 6.15 -2.79
C ASN A 151 -3.31 6.83 -3.37
N VAL A 152 -2.16 6.13 -3.36
CA VAL A 152 -0.92 6.62 -3.98
C VAL A 152 -1.09 6.77 -5.50
N GLY A 153 -1.73 5.80 -6.16
CA GLY A 153 -2.07 5.88 -7.58
C GLY A 153 -2.96 7.08 -7.92
N LEU A 154 -3.97 7.36 -7.10
CA LEU A 154 -4.85 8.52 -7.26
C LEU A 154 -4.09 9.85 -7.14
N VAL A 155 -3.18 9.97 -6.16
CA VAL A 155 -2.34 11.17 -5.99
C VAL A 155 -1.40 11.36 -7.18
N LEU A 156 -0.78 10.30 -7.69
CA LEU A 156 0.08 10.35 -8.88
C LEU A 156 -0.71 10.72 -10.15
N LEU A 157 -1.94 10.23 -10.30
CA LEU A 157 -2.85 10.63 -11.38
C LEU A 157 -3.13 12.13 -11.35
N CYS A 158 -3.51 12.66 -10.18
CA CYS A 158 -3.77 14.09 -9.99
C CYS A 158 -2.54 14.95 -10.29
N ILE A 159 -1.35 14.56 -9.82
CA ILE A 159 -0.08 15.25 -10.12
C ILE A 159 0.20 15.23 -11.62
N SER A 160 0.00 14.09 -12.29
CA SER A 160 0.17 13.95 -13.74
C SER A 160 -0.77 14.88 -14.54
N LEU A 161 -2.04 14.97 -14.13
CA LEU A 161 -3.02 15.87 -14.75
C LEU A 161 -2.68 17.36 -14.54
N ILE A 162 -2.25 17.74 -13.32
CA ILE A 162 -1.83 19.11 -13.01
C ILE A 162 -0.59 19.51 -13.83
N LEU A 163 0.41 18.62 -13.92
CA LEU A 163 1.59 18.81 -14.77
C LEU A 163 1.20 18.92 -16.24
N GLY A 164 0.33 18.02 -16.73
CA GLY A 164 -0.19 18.04 -18.09
C GLY A 164 -0.86 19.36 -18.45
N PHE A 165 -1.80 19.83 -17.64
CA PHE A 165 -2.47 21.13 -17.79
C PHE A 165 -1.46 22.30 -17.84
N PHE A 166 -0.47 22.29 -16.95
CA PHE A 166 0.58 23.32 -16.91
C PHE A 166 1.51 23.29 -18.14
N PHE A 167 1.81 22.09 -18.67
CA PHE A 167 2.59 21.94 -19.90
C PHE A 167 1.80 22.31 -21.17
N LEU A 168 0.50 22.02 -21.21
CA LEU A 168 -0.39 22.49 -22.29
C LEU A 168 -0.43 24.03 -22.31
N ASN A 169 -0.67 24.66 -21.16
CA ASN A 169 -0.74 26.11 -21.03
C ASN A 169 0.61 26.83 -21.23
N ARG A 170 1.74 26.09 -21.24
CA ARG A 170 3.07 26.64 -21.58
C ARG A 170 3.34 26.74 -23.08
N LYS A 171 2.50 26.17 -23.95
CA LYS A 171 2.66 26.22 -25.42
C LYS A 171 2.23 27.57 -26.05
N HIS A 172 2.74 28.71 -25.58
CA HIS A 172 2.89 29.92 -26.41
C HIS A 172 3.84 30.96 -25.81
N LYS A 173 5.14 30.83 -26.13
CA LYS A 173 5.99 31.99 -26.44
C LYS A 173 6.64 31.71 -27.79
N PRO A 174 6.23 32.38 -28.89
CA PRO A 174 6.89 32.18 -30.18
C PRO A 174 8.38 32.56 -30.05
N SER A 175 9.24 31.80 -30.72
CA SER A 175 10.69 32.03 -30.71
C SER A 175 11.01 33.42 -31.27
N LYS A 176 12.00 34.10 -30.65
CA LYS A 176 12.23 35.55 -30.84
C LYS A 176 12.53 36.02 -32.27
N ASN A 177 12.76 35.12 -33.23
CA ASN A 177 12.90 35.42 -34.65
C ASN A 177 12.18 34.36 -35.50
N PRO A 178 11.00 34.64 -36.04
CA PRO A 178 10.44 33.86 -37.15
C PRO A 178 11.22 34.19 -38.43
N LEU A 179 11.64 33.15 -39.16
CA LEU A 179 12.31 33.34 -40.44
C LEU A 179 11.32 33.93 -41.46
N LEU A 180 11.60 35.16 -41.89
CA LEU A 180 10.94 35.78 -43.04
C LEU A 180 11.35 35.04 -44.32
N SER A 181 10.46 34.99 -45.31
CA SER A 181 10.82 34.55 -46.66
C SER A 181 11.81 35.52 -47.30
N LYS A 182 12.51 35.11 -48.37
CA LYS A 182 13.45 35.99 -49.09
C LYS A 182 12.78 37.30 -49.53
N GLN A 183 11.57 37.22 -50.09
CA GLN A 183 10.79 38.40 -50.50
C GLN A 183 10.35 39.26 -49.32
N GLU A 184 9.90 38.65 -48.22
CA GLU A 184 9.50 39.37 -47.00
C GLU A 184 10.69 40.10 -46.36
N ALA A 185 11.89 39.50 -46.38
CA ALA A 185 13.11 40.15 -45.92
C ALA A 185 13.50 41.35 -46.80
N THR A 186 13.37 41.25 -48.13
CA THR A 186 13.59 42.38 -49.04
C THR A 186 12.58 43.50 -48.81
N VAL A 187 11.28 43.19 -48.75
CA VAL A 187 10.21 44.16 -48.46
C VAL A 187 10.45 44.84 -47.11
N ARG A 188 10.80 44.09 -46.06
CA ARG A 188 11.18 44.64 -44.75
C ARG A 188 12.36 45.62 -44.88
N ASN A 189 13.42 45.26 -45.61
CA ASN A 189 14.59 46.12 -45.73
C ASN A 189 14.26 47.45 -46.44
N LEU A 190 13.43 47.43 -47.49
CA LEU A 190 12.96 48.67 -48.15
C LEU A 190 12.07 49.52 -47.22
N ILE A 191 11.25 48.88 -46.37
CA ILE A 191 10.48 49.58 -45.33
C ILE A 191 11.40 50.29 -44.32
N LEU A 192 12.50 49.63 -43.92
CA LEU A 192 13.50 50.19 -43.02
C LEU A 192 14.39 51.27 -43.68
N GLN A 193 14.43 51.33 -45.02
CA GLN A 193 15.00 52.45 -45.78
C GLN A 193 14.01 53.62 -45.95
N GLY A 194 12.83 53.57 -45.32
CA GLY A 194 11.82 54.64 -45.40
C GLY A 194 10.89 54.59 -46.62
N LYS A 195 11.12 53.72 -47.61
CA LYS A 195 10.34 53.65 -48.86
C LYS A 195 8.84 53.48 -48.60
N THR A 196 8.00 54.23 -49.31
CA THR A 196 6.54 54.06 -49.31
C THR A 196 6.11 52.78 -50.02
N ASN A 197 4.89 52.30 -49.76
CA ASN A 197 4.37 51.10 -50.40
C ASN A 197 4.23 51.23 -51.94
N LYS A 198 4.22 52.47 -52.49
CA LYS A 198 4.26 52.74 -53.93
C LYS A 198 5.67 52.56 -54.48
N GLU A 199 6.68 53.10 -53.81
CA GLU A 199 8.09 52.92 -54.23
C GLU A 199 8.52 51.46 -54.13
N ILE A 200 8.12 50.74 -53.07
CA ILE A 200 8.38 49.30 -52.91
C ILE A 200 7.73 48.49 -54.04
N ALA A 201 6.52 48.86 -54.47
CA ALA A 201 5.83 48.21 -55.59
C ALA A 201 6.61 48.40 -56.91
N ASN A 202 7.07 49.62 -57.19
CA ASN A 202 7.85 49.96 -58.37
C ASN A 202 9.23 49.28 -58.36
N GLU A 203 9.95 49.33 -57.24
CA GLU A 203 11.33 48.84 -57.08
C GLU A 203 11.42 47.30 -57.10
N LEU A 204 10.34 46.61 -56.73
CA LEU A 204 10.24 45.15 -56.83
C LEU A 204 9.41 44.66 -58.03
N PHE A 205 8.93 45.58 -58.89
CA PHE A 205 8.09 45.29 -60.05
C PHE A 205 6.84 44.43 -59.74
N ILE A 206 6.18 44.69 -58.59
CA ILE A 206 4.98 43.96 -58.13
C ILE A 206 3.82 44.90 -57.82
N SER A 207 2.60 44.36 -57.77
CA SER A 207 1.42 45.17 -57.49
C SER A 207 1.38 45.70 -56.04
N LEU A 208 0.72 46.84 -55.83
CA LEU A 208 0.58 47.46 -54.52
C LEU A 208 -0.24 46.61 -53.54
N SER A 209 -1.16 45.76 -54.01
CA SER A 209 -1.83 44.75 -53.18
C SER A 209 -0.88 43.63 -52.77
N THR A 210 0.00 43.15 -53.66
CA THR A 210 1.08 42.21 -53.31
C THR A 210 1.98 42.76 -52.20
N VAL A 211 2.39 44.03 -52.30
CA VAL A 211 3.17 44.71 -51.24
C VAL A 211 2.40 44.76 -49.91
N LYS A 212 1.11 45.11 -49.93
CA LYS A 212 0.26 45.09 -48.72
C LYS A 212 0.20 43.70 -48.08
N THR A 213 0.02 42.64 -48.87
CA THR A 213 -0.01 41.25 -48.37
C THR A 213 1.31 40.86 -47.73
N HIS A 214 2.46 41.17 -48.35
CA HIS A 214 3.77 40.95 -47.74
C HIS A 214 3.94 41.72 -46.43
N ILE A 215 3.48 42.98 -46.36
CA ILE A 215 3.52 43.78 -45.11
C ILE A 215 2.70 43.12 -44.00
N THR A 216 1.46 42.70 -44.28
CA THR A 216 0.61 41.99 -43.31
C THR A 216 1.27 40.70 -42.83
N HIS A 217 1.91 39.93 -43.73
CA HIS A 217 2.63 38.72 -43.34
C HIS A 217 3.88 39.02 -42.50
N ILE A 218 4.64 40.08 -42.81
CA ILE A 218 5.79 40.53 -42.02
C ILE A 218 5.34 40.96 -40.62
N TYR A 219 4.26 41.74 -40.51
CA TYR A 219 3.70 42.21 -39.24
C TYR A 219 3.20 41.04 -38.37
N ASN A 220 2.42 40.13 -38.95
CA ASN A 220 1.91 38.94 -38.26
C ASN A 220 3.04 38.01 -37.81
N LYS A 221 4.05 37.78 -38.66
CA LYS A 221 5.23 36.97 -38.31
C LYS A 221 6.04 37.61 -37.20
N LEU A 222 6.48 38.86 -37.38
CA LEU A 222 7.32 39.56 -36.42
C LEU A 222 6.56 39.96 -35.14
N ASN A 223 5.24 39.76 -35.07
CA ASN A 223 4.36 40.22 -33.99
C ASN A 223 4.63 41.72 -33.71
N VAL A 224 4.27 42.55 -34.69
CA VAL A 224 4.24 44.02 -34.62
C VAL A 224 2.96 44.53 -35.28
N ALA A 225 2.35 45.56 -34.71
CA ALA A 225 1.07 46.11 -35.18
C ALA A 225 1.23 47.22 -36.23
N ASN A 226 2.36 47.95 -36.23
CA ASN A 226 2.54 49.14 -37.07
C ASN A 226 3.99 49.33 -37.58
N ARG A 227 4.17 50.30 -38.48
CA ARG A 227 5.45 50.57 -39.14
C ARG A 227 6.53 51.11 -38.19
N GLN A 228 6.17 51.92 -37.18
CA GLN A 228 7.11 52.47 -36.19
C GLN A 228 7.62 51.38 -35.25
N GLU A 229 6.75 50.47 -34.84
CA GLU A 229 7.12 49.29 -34.03
C GLU A 229 8.08 48.37 -34.80
N LEU A 230 7.87 48.18 -36.11
CA LEU A 230 8.83 47.47 -36.97
C LEU A 230 10.21 48.15 -37.01
N PHE A 231 10.26 49.49 -37.09
CA PHE A 231 11.51 50.24 -36.98
C PHE A 231 12.19 50.00 -35.61
N GLN A 232 11.49 50.26 -34.50
CA GLN A 232 12.05 50.13 -33.15
C GLN A 232 12.56 48.72 -32.84
N LYS A 233 11.84 47.70 -33.32
CA LYS A 233 12.24 46.28 -33.20
C LYS A 233 13.45 45.92 -34.05
N SER A 234 13.74 46.67 -35.12
CA SER A 234 14.91 46.48 -35.98
C SER A 234 16.16 47.22 -35.47
N THR A 235 16.00 48.37 -34.81
CA THR A 235 17.11 49.18 -34.26
C THR A 235 17.60 48.68 -32.90
N GLY A 236 17.02 47.60 -32.36
CA GLY A 236 17.36 47.05 -31.04
C GLY A 236 16.93 47.93 -29.86
N THR A 237 16.16 48.99 -30.11
CA THR A 237 15.87 50.06 -29.13
C THR A 237 14.68 49.68 -28.23
N SER A 238 14.83 48.59 -27.47
CA SER A 238 13.89 48.20 -26.42
C SER A 238 14.03 49.12 -25.20
N THR A 239 13.22 50.17 -25.20
CA THR A 239 12.74 50.87 -23.99
C THR A 239 11.71 50.01 -23.28
#